data_AF-A0A9X9LKR4-F1
#
_entry.id   AF-A0A9X9LKR4-F1
#
_cell.length_a   1.000
_cell.length_b   1.000
_cell.length_c   1.000
_cell.angle_alpha   90.00
_cell.angle_beta   90.00
_cell.angle_gamma   90.00
#
_symmetry.space_group_name_H-M   'P 1'
#
loop_
_entity.id
_entity.type
_entity.pdbx_description
1 polymer ?
#
loop_
_entity_poly.entity_id
_entity_poly.type
_entity_poly.pdbx_seq_one_letter_code
_entity_poly.pdbx_strand_id
1 'polypeptide(L)'
;MLTFLLRPVSILYLSSGLLVTAQFGGDFSPRMNQVSLTPSHMINRNVGLKVEGSSFTLDGFPFLIIAGTIHYFRVPREYWRDRLLKLKACGFNTVTT
;
A
#
# COMPACT_ATOMS: atom_id res chain seq x y z
N MET A 1 37.28 -19.23 42.60
CA MET A 1 36.22 -18.64 43.43
C MET A 1 35.92 -17.24 42.89
N LEU A 2 34.98 -17.13 41.93
CA LEU A 2 34.07 -15.98 41.67
C LEU A 2 33.43 -16.11 40.25
N THR A 3 32.74 -17.21 39.98
CA THR A 3 31.50 -17.11 39.17
C THR A 3 30.45 -16.42 40.06
N PHE A 4 29.39 -15.85 39.49
CA PHE A 4 28.36 -15.03 40.17
C PHE A 4 28.71 -13.54 40.33
N LEU A 5 28.47 -12.73 39.28
CA LEU A 5 27.89 -11.37 39.39
C LEU A 5 27.71 -10.62 38.05
N LEU A 6 27.59 -11.31 36.90
CA LEU A 6 27.35 -10.62 35.60
C LEU A 6 26.10 -11.13 34.86
N ARG A 7 25.12 -11.71 35.58
CA ARG A 7 23.81 -12.11 35.03
C ARG A 7 22.69 -11.60 35.94
N PRO A 8 22.21 -10.36 35.75
CA PRO A 8 20.76 -10.23 35.52
C PRO A 8 20.32 -9.14 34.52
N VAL A 9 21.18 -8.17 34.14
CA VAL A 9 20.73 -7.00 33.36
C VAL A 9 20.63 -7.29 31.85
N SER A 10 21.49 -8.16 31.32
CA SER A 10 21.50 -8.49 29.88
C SER A 10 20.31 -9.34 29.42
N ILE A 11 19.63 -10.03 30.34
CA ILE A 11 18.45 -10.86 30.02
C ILE A 11 17.20 -9.97 29.83
N LEU A 12 17.12 -8.84 30.53
CA LEU A 12 16.00 -7.91 30.40
C LEU A 12 16.03 -7.15 29.06
N TYR A 13 17.21 -6.86 28.51
CA TYR A 13 17.33 -6.22 27.19
C TYR A 13 16.97 -7.13 26.01
N LEU A 14 17.18 -8.45 26.13
CA LEU A 14 16.87 -9.41 25.07
C LEU A 14 15.39 -9.82 25.01
N SER A 15 14.62 -9.62 26.09
CA SER A 15 13.18 -9.92 26.11
C SER A 15 12.32 -8.83 25.46
N SER A 16 12.79 -7.58 25.44
CA SER A 16 12.04 -6.44 24.87
C SER A 16 12.05 -6.42 23.33
N GLY A 17 13.17 -6.82 22.70
CA GLY A 17 13.29 -6.83 21.24
C GLY A 17 12.47 -7.93 20.55
N LEU A 18 12.30 -9.08 21.20
CA LEU A 18 11.55 -10.21 20.64
C LEU A 18 10.03 -10.04 20.77
N LEU A 19 9.55 -9.25 21.73
CA LEU A 19 8.13 -8.97 21.92
C LEU A 19 7.59 -8.00 20.86
N VAL A 20 8.42 -7.06 20.38
CA VAL A 20 8.02 -6.07 19.35
C VAL A 20 7.78 -6.75 18.00
N THR A 21 8.59 -7.74 17.61
CA THR A 21 8.38 -8.45 16.34
C THR A 21 7.19 -9.41 16.39
N ALA A 22 6.83 -9.90 17.59
CA ALA A 22 5.66 -10.77 17.77
C ALA A 22 4.32 -10.01 17.76
N GLN A 23 4.31 -8.70 18.04
CA GLN A 23 3.09 -7.87 18.00
C GLN A 23 2.76 -7.35 16.59
N PHE A 24 3.72 -7.31 15.67
CA PHE A 24 3.46 -7.08 14.24
C PHE A 24 3.12 -8.38 13.52
N GLY A 25 2.23 -9.18 14.11
CA GLY A 25 1.46 -10.23 13.43
C GLY A 25 0.22 -9.68 12.70
N GLY A 26 0.20 -8.38 12.41
CA GLY A 26 -0.79 -7.79 11.53
C GLY A 26 -0.39 -8.12 10.10
N ASP A 27 -1.28 -8.82 9.39
CA ASP A 27 -1.21 -9.10 7.95
C ASP A 27 -0.43 -8.01 7.22
N PHE A 28 0.85 -8.28 6.92
CA PHE A 28 1.53 -7.55 5.87
C PHE A 28 0.74 -7.87 4.61
N SER A 29 -0.15 -6.95 4.24
CA SER A 29 -0.90 -6.99 3.00
C SER A 29 0.03 -7.53 1.92
N PRO A 30 -0.33 -8.62 1.23
CA PRO A 30 0.56 -9.24 0.26
C PRO A 30 1.03 -8.11 -0.64
N ARG A 31 2.34 -8.00 -0.83
CA ARG A 31 2.94 -7.01 -1.72
C ARG A 31 2.19 -7.12 -3.04
N MET A 32 1.23 -6.21 -3.26
CA MET A 32 0.30 -6.35 -4.37
C MET A 32 1.09 -6.03 -5.63
N ASN A 33 1.63 -7.07 -6.23
CA ASN A 33 2.40 -6.97 -7.45
C ASN A 33 1.41 -6.65 -8.57
N GLN A 34 1.17 -5.36 -8.78
CA GLN A 34 0.32 -4.79 -9.81
C GLN A 34 0.94 -4.93 -11.23
N VAL A 35 1.83 -5.91 -11.42
CA VAL A 35 2.58 -6.17 -12.66
C VAL A 35 1.63 -6.53 -13.81
N SER A 36 0.51 -7.20 -13.50
CA SER A 36 -0.52 -7.56 -14.49
C SER A 36 -1.37 -6.38 -14.95
N LEU A 37 -1.37 -5.26 -14.23
CA LEU A 37 -2.18 -4.07 -14.52
C LEU A 37 -1.38 -3.01 -15.30
N THR A 38 -0.57 -3.46 -16.26
CA THR A 38 0.16 -2.56 -17.15
C THR A 38 -0.82 -1.85 -18.10
N PRO A 39 -0.53 -0.59 -18.50
CA PRO A 39 -1.41 0.14 -19.41
C PRO A 39 -1.73 -0.61 -20.71
N SER A 40 -0.76 -1.33 -21.27
CA SER A 40 -0.94 -2.14 -22.49
C SER A 40 -1.99 -3.23 -22.33
N HIS A 41 -2.02 -3.92 -21.18
CA HIS A 41 -3.03 -4.95 -20.90
C HIS A 41 -4.39 -4.32 -20.57
N MET A 42 -4.42 -3.14 -19.97
CA MET A 42 -5.68 -2.50 -19.54
C MET A 42 -6.43 -1.74 -20.65
N ILE A 43 -5.80 -1.41 -21.78
CA ILE A 43 -6.43 -0.63 -22.87
C ILE A 43 -7.62 -1.37 -23.49
N ASN A 44 -7.55 -2.70 -23.62
CA ASN A 44 -8.59 -3.51 -24.28
C ASN A 44 -9.41 -4.36 -23.30
N ARG A 45 -9.51 -3.95 -22.03
CA ARG A 45 -10.25 -4.72 -21.03
C ARG A 45 -11.75 -4.70 -21.30
N ASN A 46 -12.39 -5.87 -21.26
CA ASN A 46 -13.84 -6.02 -21.39
C ASN A 46 -14.56 -6.04 -20.02
N VAL A 47 -13.80 -6.19 -18.93
CA VAL A 47 -14.35 -6.32 -17.58
C VAL A 47 -13.95 -5.12 -16.71
N GLY A 48 -14.95 -4.56 -16.04
CA GLY A 48 -14.82 -3.43 -15.12
C GLY A 48 -14.29 -3.82 -13.74
N LEU A 49 -14.34 -2.85 -12.82
CA LEU A 49 -14.08 -3.09 -11.41
C LEU A 49 -15.23 -3.94 -10.83
N LYS A 50 -14.88 -5.03 -10.16
CA LYS A 50 -15.82 -5.94 -9.49
C LYS A 50 -15.53 -5.97 -7.99
N VAL A 51 -16.54 -6.36 -7.22
CA VAL A 51 -16.43 -6.60 -5.78
C VAL A 51 -16.47 -8.11 -5.57
N GLU A 52 -15.44 -8.66 -4.93
CA GLU A 52 -15.36 -10.06 -4.53
C GLU A 52 -15.18 -10.11 -3.01
N GLY A 53 -16.28 -10.36 -2.31
CA GLY A 53 -16.33 -10.31 -0.85
C GLY A 53 -16.01 -8.90 -0.33
N SER A 54 -14.89 -8.76 0.39
CA SER A 54 -14.40 -7.49 0.94
C SER A 54 -13.36 -6.79 0.06
N SER A 55 -12.98 -7.38 -1.08
CA SER A 55 -11.91 -6.89 -1.95
C SER A 55 -12.44 -6.44 -3.31
N PHE A 56 -11.70 -5.56 -3.97
CA PHE A 56 -11.97 -5.22 -5.36
C PHE A 56 -11.10 -6.06 -6.30
N THR A 57 -11.67 -6.44 -7.43
CA THR A 57 -10.94 -7.09 -8.52
C THR A 57 -11.11 -6.30 -9.81
N LEU A 58 -10.04 -6.24 -10.60
CA LEU A 58 -10.01 -5.63 -11.92
C LEU A 58 -9.52 -6.67 -12.91
N ASP A 59 -10.40 -7.09 -13.82
CA ASP A 59 -10.13 -8.16 -14.79
C ASP A 59 -9.67 -9.48 -14.12
N GLY A 60 -10.25 -9.80 -12.96
CA GLY A 60 -9.90 -11.00 -12.17
C GLY A 60 -8.65 -10.86 -11.30
N PHE A 61 -7.93 -9.74 -11.38
CA PHE A 61 -6.77 -9.47 -10.52
C PHE A 61 -7.16 -8.62 -9.29
N PRO A 62 -6.61 -8.88 -8.10
CA PRO A 62 -6.82 -8.03 -6.93
C PRO A 62 -6.44 -6.56 -7.21
N PHE A 63 -7.33 -5.64 -6.88
CA PHE A 63 -7.18 -4.21 -7.13
C PHE A 63 -7.36 -3.42 -5.83
N LEU A 64 -6.37 -2.59 -5.49
CA LEU A 64 -6.44 -1.69 -4.34
C LEU A 64 -6.62 -0.28 -4.88
N ILE A 65 -7.67 0.40 -4.43
CA ILE A 65 -7.93 1.78 -4.79
C ILE A 65 -7.07 2.67 -3.89
N ILE A 66 -6.12 3.37 -4.49
CA ILE A 66 -5.33 4.41 -3.82
C ILE A 66 -5.70 5.73 -4.50
N ALA A 67 -6.61 6.46 -3.86
CA ALA A 67 -7.26 7.63 -4.43
C ALA A 67 -6.66 8.95 -3.92
N GLY A 68 -6.47 9.89 -4.83
CA GLY A 68 -6.11 11.27 -4.51
C GLY A 68 -7.22 12.23 -4.89
N THR A 69 -7.44 13.28 -4.10
CA THR A 69 -8.53 14.24 -4.36
C THR A 69 -8.04 15.43 -5.17
N ILE A 70 -8.67 15.69 -6.32
CA ILE A 70 -8.47 16.89 -7.13
C ILE A 70 -9.83 17.41 -7.55
N HIS A 71 -10.22 18.57 -7.04
CA HIS A 71 -11.46 19.22 -7.44
C HIS A 71 -11.26 20.01 -8.73
N TYR A 72 -11.87 19.55 -9.83
CA TYR A 72 -11.64 20.11 -11.17
C TYR A 72 -11.95 21.62 -11.26
N PHE A 73 -12.92 22.10 -10.47
CA PHE A 73 -13.33 23.50 -10.48
C PHE A 73 -12.34 24.43 -9.75
N ARG A 74 -11.42 23.89 -8.93
CA ARG A 74 -10.40 24.67 -8.22
C ARG A 74 -9.08 24.80 -9.00
N VAL A 75 -8.97 24.13 -10.16
CA VAL A 75 -7.76 24.10 -10.97
C VAL A 75 -8.10 24.54 -12.39
N PRO A 76 -7.44 25.58 -12.94
CA PRO A 76 -7.60 25.94 -14.34
C PRO A 76 -7.34 24.75 -15.27
N ARG A 77 -8.10 24.67 -16.37
CA ARG A 77 -8.08 23.53 -17.30
C ARG A 77 -6.69 23.23 -17.85
N GLU A 78 -5.88 24.25 -18.12
CA GLU A 78 -4.50 24.07 -18.60
C GLU A 78 -3.61 23.27 -17.63
N TYR A 79 -3.91 23.28 -16.32
CA TYR A 79 -3.10 22.62 -15.30
C TYR A 79 -3.58 21.22 -14.94
N TRP A 80 -4.74 20.76 -15.44
CA TRP A 80 -5.28 19.44 -15.08
C TRP A 80 -4.29 18.31 -15.38
N ARG A 81 -3.67 18.35 -16.58
CA ARG A 81 -2.69 17.34 -16.97
C ARG A 81 -1.50 17.32 -16.02
N ASP A 82 -0.95 18.48 -15.67
CA ASP A 82 0.15 18.60 -14.72
C ASP A 82 -0.22 18.03 -13.33
N ARG A 83 -1.41 18.39 -12.81
CA ARG A 83 -1.87 17.88 -11.50
C ARG A 83 -2.08 16.37 -11.50
N LEU A 84 -2.67 15.81 -12.56
CA LEU A 84 -2.89 14.37 -12.67
C LEU A 84 -1.57 13.60 -12.84
N LEU A 85 -0.59 14.16 -13.55
CA LEU A 85 0.75 13.55 -13.67
C LEU A 85 1.49 13.54 -12.33
N LYS A 86 1.41 14.64 -11.57
CA LYS A 86 1.97 14.72 -10.21
C LYS A 86 1.29 13.73 -9.27
N LEU A 87 -0.04 13.63 -9.35
CA LEU A 87 -0.81 12.65 -8.57
C LEU A 87 -0.36 11.21 -8.90
N LYS A 88 -0.23 10.88 -10.18
CA LYS A 88 0.30 9.58 -10.61
C LYS A 88 1.73 9.33 -10.12
N ALA A 89 2.59 10.35 -10.15
CA ALA A 89 3.97 10.25 -9.66
C ALA A 89 4.06 9.98 -8.15
N CYS A 90 3.07 10.43 -7.38
CA CYS A 90 2.93 10.09 -5.95
C CYS A 90 2.44 8.65 -5.69
N GLY A 91 2.14 7.86 -6.74
CA GLY A 91 1.70 6.47 -6.62
C GLY A 91 0.18 6.28 -6.54
N PHE A 92 -0.61 7.33 -6.72
CA PHE A 92 -2.07 7.20 -6.80
C PHE A 92 -2.50 6.57 -8.13
N ASN A 93 -3.51 5.70 -8.08
CA ASN A 93 -4.09 5.06 -9.26
C ASN A 93 -5.48 5.58 -9.60
N THR A 94 -6.14 6.27 -8.67
CA THR A 94 -7.50 6.76 -8.79
C THR A 94 -7.56 8.24 -8.40
N VAL A 95 -8.42 9.00 -9.06
CA VAL A 95 -8.70 10.39 -8.70
C VAL A 95 -10.14 10.51 -8.21
N THR A 96 -10.33 11.22 -7.10
CA THR A 96 -11.62 11.63 -6.58
C THR A 96 -11.79 13.12 -6.85
N THR A 97 -12.97 13.57 -7.26
CA THR A 97 -13.22 14.97 -7.64
C THR A 97 -14.52 15.49 -7.07
#